data_AF-A6Q940-F1
#
_entry.id   AF-A6Q940-F1
#
_cell.length_a   1.000
_cell.length_b   1.000
_cell.length_c   1.000
_cell.angle_alpha   90.00
_cell.angle_beta   90.00
_cell.angle_gamma   90.00
#
_symmetry.space_group_name_H-M   'P 1'
#
loop_
_entity.id
_entity.type
_entity.pdbx_description
1 polymer ?
#
loop_
_entity_poly.entity_id
_entity_poly.type
_entity_poly.pdbx_seq_one_letter_code
_entity_poly.pdbx_strand_id
1 'polypeptide(L)'
;MKDENQALRLERLMQKHQVYPEYELCLPSVTLKKSLLKKLSKGDVLLLGMQQMEMILVSEENGCAKAVLASYDESMTIQIVELVKRTVNMVDSKKYKEVGISLATLRSRVLEAGHKVETNQVDLDDISLFVEKKKIATARLVMVDDEIAVQIKEVKKI
;
A
#
# COMPACT_ATOMS: atom_id res chain seq x y z
N MET A 1 40.59 -26.91 -8.23
CA MET A 1 39.50 -26.27 -7.46
C MET A 1 39.68 -24.77 -7.63
N LYS A 2 38.70 -24.05 -8.17
CA LYS A 2 38.85 -22.60 -8.42
C LYS A 2 38.78 -21.89 -7.08
N ASP A 3 39.86 -21.22 -6.69
CA ASP A 3 39.93 -20.40 -5.49
C ASP A 3 38.81 -19.36 -5.55
N GLU A 4 37.89 -19.44 -4.59
CA GLU A 4 36.82 -18.48 -4.45
C GLU A 4 37.43 -17.15 -4.01
N ASN A 5 37.63 -16.25 -4.97
CA ASN A 5 38.27 -14.96 -4.73
C ASN A 5 37.47 -14.18 -3.67
N GLN A 6 38.18 -13.60 -2.70
CA GLN A 6 37.61 -12.78 -1.62
C GLN A 6 36.65 -11.69 -2.15
N ALA A 7 36.90 -11.17 -3.36
CA ALA A 7 35.99 -10.24 -4.03
C ALA A 7 34.59 -10.82 -4.28
N LEU A 8 34.50 -12.09 -4.71
CA LEU A 8 33.25 -12.81 -4.96
C LEU A 8 32.51 -13.10 -3.65
N ARG A 9 33.25 -13.34 -2.57
CA ARG A 9 32.70 -13.55 -1.23
C ARG A 9 32.17 -12.25 -0.64
N LEU A 10 32.88 -11.14 -0.86
CA LEU A 10 32.44 -9.79 -0.48
C LEU A 10 31.20 -9.37 -1.27
N GLU A 11 31.17 -9.61 -2.59
CA GLU A 11 30.01 -9.34 -3.43
C GLU A 11 28.76 -10.10 -2.94
N ARG A 12 28.89 -11.40 -2.64
CA ARG A 12 27.80 -12.20 -2.06
C ARG A 12 27.36 -11.70 -0.69
N LEU A 13 28.29 -11.24 0.15
CA LEU A 13 27.95 -10.62 1.43
C LEU A 13 27.21 -9.29 1.23
N MET A 14 27.64 -8.45 0.28
CA MET A 14 26.99 -7.18 -0.04
C MET A 14 25.59 -7.38 -0.64
N GLN A 15 25.41 -8.37 -1.51
CA GLN A 15 24.10 -8.74 -2.04
C GLN A 15 23.18 -9.34 -0.95
N LYS A 16 23.72 -10.17 -0.06
CA LYS A 16 22.97 -10.75 1.07
C LYS A 16 22.51 -9.69 2.08
N HIS A 17 23.23 -8.58 2.20
CA HIS A 17 22.92 -7.48 3.13
C HIS A 17 22.38 -6.23 2.42
N GLN A 18 21.92 -6.33 1.18
CA GLN A 18 21.17 -5.24 0.56
C GLN A 18 19.81 -5.09 1.24
N VAL A 19 19.80 -4.32 2.32
CA VAL A 19 18.58 -3.87 2.99
C VAL A 19 17.98 -2.80 2.10
N TYR A 20 17.06 -3.21 1.23
CA TYR A 20 16.24 -2.24 0.52
C TYR A 20 15.26 -1.63 1.50
N PRO A 21 15.10 -0.29 1.49
CA PRO A 21 14.02 0.35 2.19
C PRO A 21 12.69 -0.30 1.84
N GLU A 22 11.91 -0.61 2.88
CA GLU A 22 10.55 -1.10 2.75
C GLU A 22 9.57 0.08 2.80
N TYR A 23 8.64 0.06 1.86
CA TYR A 23 7.56 1.03 1.72
C TYR A 23 6.24 0.28 1.78
N GLU A 24 5.29 0.77 2.56
CA GLU A 24 3.92 0.29 2.51
C GLU A 24 3.21 0.98 1.34
N LEU A 25 2.64 0.20 0.43
CA LEU A 25 1.82 0.69 -0.67
C LEU A 25 0.36 0.73 -0.20
N CYS A 26 -0.17 1.94 -0.12
CA CYS A 26 -1.52 2.21 0.37
C CYS A 26 -2.38 2.88 -0.71
N LEU A 27 -3.70 2.73 -0.60
CA LEU A 27 -4.64 3.64 -1.25
C LEU A 27 -4.86 4.87 -0.36
N PRO A 28 -5.39 5.98 -0.93
CA PRO A 28 -5.90 7.10 -0.15
C PRO A 28 -6.82 6.61 0.96
N SER A 29 -6.63 7.17 2.16
CA SER A 29 -7.45 6.82 3.30
C SER A 29 -8.88 7.34 3.13
N VAL A 30 -9.84 6.60 3.71
CA VAL A 30 -11.25 6.99 3.68
C VAL A 30 -11.75 7.29 5.07
N THR A 31 -12.67 8.23 5.17
CA THR A 31 -13.25 8.64 6.47
C THR A 31 -14.61 7.98 6.67
N LEU A 32 -14.74 7.13 7.69
CA LEU A 32 -15.98 6.44 8.01
C LEU A 32 -16.54 6.86 9.37
N LYS A 33 -17.87 6.83 9.51
CA LYS A 33 -18.53 7.02 10.81
C LYS A 33 -18.16 5.86 11.73
N LYS A 34 -17.85 6.15 12.99
CA LYS A 34 -17.59 5.11 14.02
C LYS A 34 -18.72 4.09 14.14
N SER A 35 -19.96 4.52 13.92
CA SER A 35 -21.14 3.63 13.93
C SER A 35 -21.18 2.66 12.74
N LEU A 36 -20.67 3.06 11.57
CA LEU A 36 -20.57 2.20 10.39
C LEU A 36 -19.43 1.20 10.56
N LEU A 37 -18.28 1.65 11.06
CA LEU A 37 -17.14 0.76 11.35
C LEU A 37 -17.51 -0.39 12.30
N LYS A 38 -18.31 -0.12 13.34
CA LYS A 38 -18.79 -1.15 14.28
C LYS A 38 -19.77 -2.15 13.64
N LYS A 39 -20.42 -1.77 12.56
CA LYS A 39 -21.42 -2.57 11.84
C LYS A 39 -20.88 -3.16 10.55
N LEU A 40 -19.60 -2.95 10.25
CA LEU A 40 -18.96 -3.45 9.05
C LEU A 40 -19.12 -4.96 8.99
N SER A 41 -19.53 -5.45 7.84
CA SER A 41 -19.88 -6.84 7.62
C SER A 41 -19.30 -7.33 6.29
N LYS A 42 -19.18 -8.65 6.16
CA LYS A 42 -18.73 -9.28 4.92
C LYS A 42 -19.70 -8.94 3.79
N GLY A 43 -19.17 -8.50 2.66
CA GLY A 43 -19.93 -8.11 1.48
C GLY A 43 -20.21 -6.61 1.38
N ASP A 44 -20.02 -5.85 2.47
CA ASP A 44 -20.12 -4.39 2.43
C ASP A 44 -19.13 -3.80 1.43
N VAL A 45 -19.53 -2.74 0.74
CA VAL A 45 -18.74 -2.05 -0.27
C VAL A 45 -18.47 -0.61 0.19
N LEU A 46 -17.20 -0.23 0.14
CA LEU A 46 -16.73 1.12 0.45
C LEU A 46 -16.28 1.79 -0.85
N LEU A 47 -17.02 2.80 -1.28
CA LEU A 47 -16.68 3.64 -2.42
C LEU A 47 -15.50 4.55 -2.05
N LEU A 48 -14.46 4.60 -2.89
CA LEU A 48 -13.24 5.36 -2.60
C LEU A 48 -13.23 6.76 -3.22
N GLY A 49 -14.18 7.07 -4.10
CA GLY A 49 -14.28 8.34 -4.83
C GLY A 49 -13.23 8.50 -5.92
N MET A 50 -12.66 7.39 -6.43
CA MET A 50 -11.53 7.42 -7.36
C MET A 50 -11.85 6.63 -8.65
N GLN A 51 -11.58 7.26 -9.79
CA GLN A 51 -11.73 6.65 -11.12
C GLN A 51 -10.45 5.97 -11.61
N GLN A 52 -9.31 6.34 -11.02
CA GLN A 52 -7.99 5.82 -11.35
C GLN A 52 -7.26 5.39 -10.09
N MET A 53 -6.42 4.37 -10.21
CA MET A 53 -5.70 3.79 -9.07
C MET A 53 -4.55 4.69 -8.62
N GLU A 54 -4.89 5.68 -7.80
CA GLU A 54 -3.92 6.49 -7.06
C GLU A 54 -3.46 5.74 -5.81
N MET A 55 -2.15 5.74 -5.57
CA MET A 55 -1.52 5.05 -4.46
C MET A 55 -0.54 5.97 -3.74
N ILE A 56 -0.22 5.61 -2.50
CA ILE A 56 0.74 6.31 -1.66
C ILE A 56 1.73 5.28 -1.14
N LEU A 57 3.01 5.51 -1.39
CA LEU A 57 4.11 4.80 -0.76
C LEU A 57 4.45 5.50 0.55
N VAL A 58 4.43 4.75 1.65
CA VAL A 58 4.68 5.28 3.00
C VAL A 58 5.85 4.52 3.63
N SER A 59 6.85 5.26 4.12
CA SER A 59 7.91 4.72 4.97
C SER A 59 8.00 5.51 6.27
N GLU A 60 8.18 4.82 7.39
CA GLU A 60 8.38 5.47 8.69
C GLU A 60 9.71 6.26 8.73
N GLU A 61 10.70 5.85 7.94
CA GLU A 61 12.04 6.44 7.93
C GLU A 61 12.31 7.28 6.67
N ASN A 62 11.81 6.84 5.50
CA ASN A 62 12.24 7.34 4.19
C ASN A 62 11.25 8.28 3.50
N GLY A 63 10.18 8.69 4.20
CA GLY A 63 9.19 9.66 3.70
C GLY A 63 7.99 9.03 2.98
N CYS A 64 7.25 9.85 2.24
CA CYS A 64 6.04 9.44 1.52
C CYS A 64 6.12 9.87 0.05
N ALA A 65 5.53 9.10 -0.85
CA ALA A 65 5.40 9.48 -2.26
C ALA A 65 4.04 9.07 -2.82
N LYS A 66 3.49 9.88 -3.73
CA LYS A 66 2.36 9.46 -4.56
C LYS A 66 2.86 8.60 -5.70
N ALA A 67 2.09 7.58 -6.00
CA ALA A 67 2.36 6.69 -7.10
C ALA A 67 1.07 6.33 -7.84
N VAL A 68 1.21 5.93 -9.10
CA VAL A 68 0.10 5.49 -9.95
C VAL A 68 0.44 4.15 -10.58
N LEU A 69 -0.59 3.39 -10.92
CA LEU A 69 -0.42 2.17 -11.71
C LEU A 69 -0.07 2.55 -13.15
N ALA A 70 1.11 2.12 -13.62
CA ALA A 70 1.59 2.39 -14.98
C ALA A 70 1.24 1.27 -15.97
N SER A 71 1.32 0.00 -15.53
CA SER A 71 0.96 -1.18 -16.33
C SER A 71 0.65 -2.38 -15.44
N TYR A 72 -0.13 -3.34 -15.94
CA TYR A 72 -0.55 -4.54 -15.22
C TYR A 72 -0.44 -5.84 -16.05
N ASP A 73 0.26 -5.81 -17.20
CA ASP A 73 0.18 -6.89 -18.19
C ASP A 73 0.90 -8.18 -17.73
N GLU A 74 2.18 -8.08 -17.33
CA GLU A 74 2.99 -9.22 -16.85
C GLU A 74 3.41 -9.07 -15.38
N SER A 75 3.66 -7.83 -14.97
CA SER A 75 3.97 -7.44 -13.59
C SER A 75 3.30 -6.09 -13.30
N MET A 76 2.90 -5.87 -12.05
CA MET A 76 2.34 -4.59 -11.65
C MET A 76 3.47 -3.57 -11.60
N THR A 77 3.43 -2.57 -12.46
CA THR A 77 4.42 -1.49 -12.49
C THR A 77 3.82 -0.25 -11.86
N ILE A 78 4.45 0.22 -10.79
CA ILE A 78 4.03 1.39 -10.02
C ILE A 78 5.00 2.52 -10.33
N GLN A 79 4.48 3.64 -10.84
CA GLN A 79 5.28 4.82 -11.13
C GLN A 79 5.11 5.86 -10.03
N ILE A 80 6.23 6.30 -9.45
CA ILE A 80 6.25 7.39 -8.50
C ILE A 80 6.03 8.70 -9.26
N VAL A 81 5.05 9.48 -8.84
CA VAL A 81 4.68 10.75 -9.51
C VAL A 81 5.25 11.94 -8.76
N GLU A 82 5.16 11.92 -7.43
CA GLU A 82 5.47 13.08 -6.60
C GLU A 82 5.94 12.63 -5.22
N LEU A 83 6.95 13.32 -4.67
CA LEU A 83 7.32 13.18 -3.27
C LEU A 83 6.42 14.04 -2.38
N VAL A 84 5.83 13.42 -1.36
CA VAL A 84 4.93 14.09 -0.44
C VAL A 84 5.66 14.40 0.86
N LYS A 85 5.77 15.69 1.20
CA LYS A 85 6.17 16.12 2.54
C LYS A 85 5.04 15.78 3.50
N ARG A 86 5.24 14.72 4.30
CA ARG A 86 4.30 14.18 5.30
C ARG A 86 3.30 15.22 5.82
N THR A 87 2.03 15.00 5.53
CA THR A 87 0.92 15.49 6.36
C THR A 87 -0.31 14.62 6.06
N VAL A 88 -0.33 13.42 6.64
CA VAL A 88 -1.61 12.74 6.86
C VAL A 88 -2.21 13.42 8.07
N ASN A 89 -3.01 14.45 7.81
CA ASN A 89 -3.84 15.05 8.85
C ASN A 89 -4.87 13.99 9.24
N MET A 90 -4.57 13.24 10.30
CA MET A 90 -5.53 12.30 10.86
C MET A 90 -6.77 13.09 11.27
N VAL A 91 -7.87 12.92 10.51
CA VAL A 91 -9.17 13.47 10.88
C VAL A 91 -9.76 12.56 11.96
N ASP A 92 -9.18 12.63 13.15
CA ASP A 92 -9.71 11.92 14.31
C ASP A 92 -10.72 12.83 15.02
N SER A 93 -11.98 12.66 14.64
CA SER A 93 -13.08 13.39 15.28
C SER A 93 -13.84 12.46 16.22
N LYS A 94 -14.65 13.02 17.12
CA LYS A 94 -15.53 12.20 17.96
C LYS A 94 -16.46 11.29 17.13
N LYS A 95 -16.83 11.69 15.91
CA LYS A 95 -17.84 11.01 15.07
C LYS A 95 -17.25 10.11 13.98
N TYR A 96 -16.11 10.48 13.42
CA TYR A 96 -15.48 9.83 12.28
C TYR A 96 -14.12 9.26 12.65
N LYS A 97 -13.70 8.20 11.96
CA LYS A 97 -12.33 7.71 11.95
C LYS A 97 -11.85 7.56 10.52
N GLU A 98 -10.56 7.79 10.36
CA GLU A 98 -9.82 7.49 9.15
C GLU A 98 -9.52 5.99 9.08
N VAL A 99 -9.69 5.42 7.90
CA VAL A 99 -9.40 4.03 7.58
C VAL A 99 -8.29 4.02 6.54
N GLY A 100 -7.14 3.48 6.91
CA GLY A 100 -6.05 3.21 5.99
C GLY A 100 -6.33 1.92 5.21
N ILE A 101 -5.93 1.91 3.95
CA ILE A 101 -6.07 0.75 3.07
C ILE A 101 -4.69 0.40 2.56
N SER A 102 -4.19 -0.77 2.93
CA SER A 102 -2.87 -1.27 2.57
C SER A 102 -2.98 -2.40 1.56
N LEU A 103 -2.18 -2.31 0.50
CA LEU A 103 -2.16 -3.26 -0.61
C LEU A 103 -1.00 -4.25 -0.46
N ALA A 104 0.20 -3.76 -0.19
CA ALA A 104 1.41 -4.58 -0.08
C ALA A 104 2.57 -3.80 0.56
N THR A 105 3.63 -4.52 0.92
CA THR A 105 4.93 -3.93 1.22
C THR A 105 5.84 -4.07 0.00
N LEU A 106 6.42 -2.98 -0.46
CA LEU A 106 7.35 -2.93 -1.57
C LEU A 106 8.76 -2.62 -1.09
N ARG A 107 9.75 -3.16 -1.80
CA ARG A 107 11.16 -2.84 -1.60
C ARG A 107 11.65 -1.99 -2.75
N SER A 108 12.09 -0.77 -2.47
CA SER A 108 12.68 0.10 -3.48
C SER A 108 13.92 0.80 -2.94
N ARG A 109 14.95 0.93 -3.78
CA ARG A 109 16.14 1.73 -3.46
C ARG A 109 15.92 3.22 -3.66
N VAL A 110 15.04 3.58 -4.59
CA VAL A 110 14.88 4.95 -5.08
C VAL A 110 13.43 5.37 -4.89
N LEU A 111 13.27 6.52 -4.24
CA LEU A 111 12.00 7.21 -4.09
C LEU A 111 12.13 8.56 -4.79
N GLU A 112 11.93 8.57 -6.10
CA GLU A 112 12.05 9.76 -6.95
C GLU A 112 10.92 9.80 -7.98
N ALA A 113 10.45 11.01 -8.31
CA ALA A 113 9.44 11.19 -9.34
C ALA A 113 9.93 10.65 -10.71
N GLY A 114 9.07 9.90 -11.40
CA GLY A 114 9.39 9.21 -12.65
C GLY A 114 9.94 7.80 -12.47
N HIS A 115 10.38 7.41 -11.26
CA HIS A 115 10.88 6.07 -11.01
C HIS A 115 9.76 5.03 -11.07
N LYS A 116 10.04 3.86 -11.65
CA LYS A 116 9.11 2.74 -11.79
C LYS A 116 9.56 1.57 -10.92
N VAL A 117 8.63 1.03 -10.15
CA VAL A 117 8.81 -0.12 -9.27
C VAL A 117 7.94 -1.25 -9.80
N GLU A 118 8.57 -2.30 -10.31
CA GLU A 118 7.87 -3.53 -10.69
C GLU A 118 7.67 -4.40 -9.45
N THR A 119 6.47 -4.96 -9.30
CA THR A 119 6.13 -5.83 -8.18
C THR A 119 5.09 -6.88 -8.55
N ASN A 120 5.27 -8.07 -8.00
CA ASN A 120 4.28 -9.16 -8.02
C ASN A 120 3.68 -9.40 -6.63
N GLN A 121 3.96 -8.51 -5.67
CA GLN A 121 3.56 -8.66 -4.26
C GLN A 121 2.18 -8.07 -3.97
N VAL A 122 1.57 -7.39 -4.94
CA VAL A 122 0.25 -6.76 -4.79
C VAL A 122 -0.83 -7.76 -5.17
N ASP A 123 -1.58 -8.21 -4.17
CA ASP A 123 -2.80 -8.97 -4.36
C ASP A 123 -4.01 -8.05 -4.18
N LEU A 124 -4.66 -7.68 -5.29
CA LEU A 124 -5.84 -6.83 -5.29
C LEU A 124 -7.06 -7.53 -4.65
N ASP A 125 -6.98 -8.85 -4.49
CA ASP A 125 -7.99 -9.67 -3.84
C ASP A 125 -7.78 -9.80 -2.32
N ASP A 126 -6.60 -9.57 -1.77
CA ASP A 126 -6.35 -9.65 -0.32
C ASP A 126 -5.69 -8.38 0.24
N ILE A 127 -6.46 -7.29 0.20
CA ILE A 127 -6.06 -6.00 0.75
C ILE A 127 -6.47 -5.87 2.22
N SER A 128 -5.72 -5.08 2.99
CA SER A 128 -5.92 -4.95 4.44
C SER A 128 -6.40 -3.57 4.83
N LEU A 129 -7.45 -3.50 5.64
CA LEU A 129 -7.98 -2.24 6.19
C LEU A 129 -7.47 -2.03 7.62
N PHE A 130 -7.05 -0.81 7.92
CA PHE A 130 -6.47 -0.44 9.20
C PHE A 130 -7.15 0.79 9.81
N VAL A 131 -7.29 0.78 11.13
CA VAL A 131 -7.66 1.96 11.94
C VAL A 131 -6.64 2.07 13.05
N GLU A 132 -5.98 3.22 13.21
CA GLU A 132 -4.95 3.43 14.26
C GLU A 132 -3.89 2.32 14.28
N LYS A 133 -3.38 1.93 13.09
CA LYS A 133 -2.42 0.82 12.89
C LYS A 133 -2.92 -0.59 13.28
N LYS A 134 -4.21 -0.76 13.61
CA LYS A 134 -4.81 -2.09 13.85
C LYS A 134 -5.58 -2.56 12.63
N LYS A 135 -5.31 -3.79 12.18
CA LYS A 135 -6.04 -4.42 11.08
C LYS A 135 -7.47 -4.73 11.51
N ILE A 136 -8.45 -4.16 10.82
CA ILE A 136 -9.88 -4.29 11.12
C ILE A 136 -10.61 -5.23 10.16
N ALA A 137 -10.11 -5.39 8.94
CA ALA A 137 -10.73 -6.22 7.92
C ALA A 137 -9.73 -6.64 6.84
N THR A 138 -10.07 -7.71 6.12
CA THR A 138 -9.54 -8.00 4.78
C THR A 138 -10.62 -7.71 3.75
N ALA A 139 -10.20 -7.32 2.56
CA ALA A 139 -11.09 -6.92 1.48
C ALA A 139 -10.45 -7.20 0.12
N ARG A 140 -11.22 -6.95 -0.94
CA ARG A 140 -10.74 -6.92 -2.31
C ARG A 140 -11.12 -5.61 -2.98
N LEU A 141 -10.35 -5.21 -3.97
CA LEU A 141 -10.73 -4.14 -4.87
C LEU A 141 -11.75 -4.63 -5.89
N VAL A 142 -12.76 -3.81 -6.11
CA VAL A 142 -13.83 -4.04 -7.10
C VAL A 142 -14.15 -2.72 -7.81
N MET A 143 -14.72 -2.81 -9.01
CA MET A 143 -15.28 -1.66 -9.71
C MET A 143 -16.79 -1.65 -9.53
N VAL A 144 -17.34 -0.49 -9.16
CA VAL A 144 -18.79 -0.25 -9.04
C VAL A 144 -19.09 1.08 -9.73
N ASP A 145 -19.97 1.09 -10.73
CA ASP A 145 -20.36 2.30 -11.46
C ASP A 145 -19.17 3.15 -11.97
N ASP A 146 -18.17 2.49 -12.57
CA ASP A 146 -16.90 3.09 -13.04
C ASP A 146 -16.04 3.75 -11.96
N GLU A 147 -16.30 3.43 -10.69
CA GLU A 147 -15.54 3.89 -9.53
C GLU A 147 -14.85 2.70 -8.83
N ILE A 148 -13.62 2.92 -8.37
CA ILE A 148 -12.89 1.93 -7.56
C ILE A 148 -13.50 1.90 -6.16
N ALA A 149 -13.81 0.69 -5.70
CA ALA A 149 -14.39 0.43 -4.41
C ALA A 149 -13.71 -0.76 -3.72
N VAL A 150 -13.91 -0.86 -2.41
CA VAL A 150 -13.36 -1.92 -1.57
C VAL A 150 -14.50 -2.78 -1.02
N GLN A 151 -14.53 -4.06 -1.37
CA GLN A 151 -15.51 -5.00 -0.84
C GLN A 151 -14.92 -5.84 0.29
N ILE A 152 -15.57 -5.78 1.45
CA ILE A 152 -15.12 -6.48 2.66
C ILE A 152 -15.26 -8.00 2.52
N LYS A 153 -14.15 -8.72 2.72
CA LYS A 153 -14.09 -10.20 2.72
C LYS A 153 -14.28 -10.77 4.13
N GLU A 154 -13.58 -10.22 5.10
CA GLU A 154 -13.63 -10.66 6.49
C GLU A 154 -13.44 -9.46 7.43
N VAL A 155 -14.17 -9.45 8.53
CA VAL A 155 -14.06 -8.41 9.56
C VAL A 155 -13.42 -9.01 10.80
N LYS A 156 -12.29 -8.46 11.21
CA LYS A 156 -11.69 -8.75 12.52
C LYS A 156 -12.34 -7.82 13.54
N LYS A 157 -13.13 -8.39 14.45
CA LYS A 157 -13.77 -7.62 15.51
C LYS A 157 -12.70 -6.89 16.33
N ILE A 158 -12.90 -5.58 16.48
CA ILE A 158 -12.09 -4.66 17.30
C ILE A 158 -12.56 -4.75 18.75
#